data_AF-A0A067HDC8-F1
#
_entry.id   AF-A0A067HDC8-F1
#
_cell.length_a   1.000
_cell.length_b   1.000
_cell.length_c   1.000
_cell.angle_alpha   90.00
_cell.angle_beta   90.00
_cell.angle_gamma   90.00
#
_symmetry.space_group_name_H-M   'P 1'
#
loop_
_entity.id
_entity.type
_entity.pdbx_description
1 polymer ?
#
loop_
_entity_poly.entity_id
_entity_poly.type
_entity_poly.pdbx_seq_one_letter_code
_entity_poly.pdbx_strand_id
1 'polypeptide(L)'
;LGGKRVGIVGLGSIGSLVAKRLDAFGCSISYNSRTKKPSVSYPFYSNVCELAANCDILIICCGLTAETHHMINKQVLSALGKEGVVINIGRGPIIDEQELVRCLVQGEIKGAGLDVFENEPDVPKEL
;
A
#
# COMPACT_ATOMS: atom_id res chain seq x y z
N LEU A 1 -13.57 -10.88 -0.90
CA LEU A 1 -12.67 -9.96 -1.62
C LEU A 1 -13.46 -9.01 -2.53
N GLY A 2 -14.40 -9.52 -3.34
CA GLY A 2 -15.27 -8.67 -4.17
C GLY A 2 -15.92 -7.53 -3.39
N GLY A 3 -16.01 -6.37 -4.05
CA GLY A 3 -16.52 -5.11 -3.50
C GLY A 3 -15.52 -4.29 -2.68
N LYS A 4 -14.33 -4.82 -2.34
CA LYS A 4 -13.30 -4.05 -1.64
C LYS A 4 -12.65 -3.02 -2.56
N ARG A 5 -12.34 -1.84 -2.00
CA ARG A 5 -11.56 -0.79 -2.65
C ARG A 5 -10.07 -1.07 -2.44
N VAL A 6 -9.31 -1.20 -3.52
CA VAL A 6 -7.87 -1.51 -3.45
C VAL A 6 -7.07 -0.36 -4.04
N GLY A 7 -6.22 0.28 -3.24
CA GLY A 7 -5.26 1.25 -3.71
C GLY A 7 -3.93 0.60 -4.05
N ILE A 8 -3.41 0.80 -5.27
CA ILE A 8 -2.10 0.27 -5.67
C ILE A 8 -1.09 1.42 -5.77
N VAL A 9 -0.02 1.36 -4.99
CA VAL A 9 1.11 2.30 -5.05
C VAL A 9 2.14 1.75 -6.02
N GLY A 10 2.26 2.38 -7.19
CA GLY A 10 3.14 1.93 -8.26
C GLY A 10 2.45 1.01 -9.26
N LEU A 11 1.86 1.58 -10.31
CA LEU A 11 1.23 0.85 -11.40
C LEU A 11 2.20 0.56 -12.57
N GLY A 12 3.30 -0.14 -12.26
CA GLY A 12 4.26 -0.67 -13.24
C GLY A 12 3.90 -2.07 -13.71
N SER A 13 4.89 -2.88 -14.10
CA SER A 13 4.68 -4.26 -14.56
C SER A 13 3.98 -5.13 -13.49
N ILE A 14 4.46 -5.08 -12.24
CA ILE A 14 3.87 -5.85 -11.13
C ILE A 14 2.49 -5.29 -10.76
N GLY A 15 2.40 -3.97 -10.50
CA GLY A 15 1.15 -3.33 -10.12
C GLY A 15 0.01 -3.55 -11.12
N SER A 16 0.28 -3.53 -12.42
CA SER A 16 -0.73 -3.79 -13.45
C SER A 16 -1.23 -5.24 -13.44
N LEU A 17 -0.34 -6.20 -13.17
CA LEU A 17 -0.67 -7.62 -13.04
C LEU A 17 -1.46 -7.92 -11.75
N VAL A 18 -1.16 -7.22 -10.66
CA VAL A 18 -1.94 -7.26 -9.41
C VAL A 18 -3.33 -6.69 -9.65
N ALA A 19 -3.43 -5.50 -10.25
CA ALA A 19 -4.70 -4.86 -10.60
C ALA A 19 -5.59 -5.79 -11.44
N LYS A 20 -5.05 -6.38 -12.51
CA LYS A 20 -5.78 -7.31 -13.38
C LYS A 20 -6.37 -8.51 -12.62
N ARG A 21 -5.64 -9.05 -11.64
CA ARG A 21 -6.11 -10.20 -10.83
C ARG A 21 -7.23 -9.75 -9.89
N LEU A 22 -7.06 -8.64 -9.20
CA LEU A 22 -8.04 -8.13 -8.23
C LEU A 22 -9.32 -7.61 -8.90
N ASP A 23 -9.21 -7.04 -10.09
CA ASP A 23 -10.35 -6.67 -10.94
C ASP A 23 -11.22 -7.91 -11.26
N ALA A 24 -10.58 -9.04 -11.60
CA ALA A 24 -11.28 -10.32 -11.81
C ALA A 24 -11.96 -10.88 -10.54
N PHE A 25 -11.52 -10.47 -9.34
CA PHE A 25 -12.20 -10.76 -8.07
C PHE A 25 -13.34 -9.77 -7.75
N GLY A 26 -13.60 -8.79 -8.61
CA GLY A 26 -14.62 -7.76 -8.42
C GLY A 26 -14.23 -6.65 -7.45
N CYS A 27 -12.93 -6.37 -7.29
CA CYS A 27 -12.46 -5.24 -6.49
C CYS A 27 -12.49 -3.92 -7.28
N SER A 28 -12.73 -2.80 -6.61
CA SER A 28 -12.60 -1.47 -7.21
C SER A 28 -11.17 -0.98 -7.08
N ILE A 29 -10.48 -0.78 -8.21
CA ILE A 29 -9.03 -0.52 -8.23
C ILE A 29 -8.72 0.99 -8.32
N SER A 30 -8.07 1.49 -7.27
CA SER A 30 -7.23 2.68 -7.08
C SER A 30 -5.81 2.62 -7.63
N TYR A 31 -5.18 3.71 -8.10
CA TYR A 31 -3.71 3.74 -8.10
C TYR A 31 -3.07 5.11 -7.84
N ASN A 32 -1.83 5.06 -7.35
CA ASN A 32 -0.88 6.16 -7.31
C ASN A 32 0.38 5.80 -8.11
N SER A 33 0.96 6.79 -8.78
CA SER A 33 2.28 6.72 -9.38
C SER A 33 2.81 8.13 -9.64
N ARG A 34 4.12 8.25 -9.94
CA ARG A 34 4.76 9.54 -10.27
C ARG A 34 4.01 10.36 -11.33
N THR A 35 3.48 9.70 -12.36
CA THR A 35 2.63 10.32 -13.38
C THR A 35 1.40 9.48 -13.67
N LYS A 36 0.28 10.13 -14.03
CA LYS A 36 -0.93 9.46 -14.49
C LYS A 36 -0.63 8.66 -15.76
N LYS A 37 -1.11 7.41 -15.82
CA LYS A 37 -0.98 6.54 -16.99
C LYS A 37 -2.17 6.77 -17.94
N PRO A 38 -1.96 7.28 -19.17
CA PRO A 38 -3.05 7.62 -20.09
C PRO A 38 -3.90 6.42 -20.52
N SER A 39 -3.30 5.23 -20.58
CA SER A 39 -3.94 3.99 -21.03
C SER A 39 -4.60 3.18 -19.91
N VAL A 40 -4.68 3.73 -18.70
CA VAL A 40 -5.25 3.05 -17.53
C VAL A 40 -6.56 3.73 -17.14
N SER A 41 -7.64 2.93 -17.06
CA SER A 41 -8.98 3.40 -16.70
C SER A 41 -9.22 3.54 -15.19
N TYR A 42 -8.36 2.95 -14.35
CA TYR A 42 -8.46 3.05 -12.91
C TYR A 42 -8.32 4.51 -12.43
N PRO A 43 -9.06 4.94 -11.39
CA PRO A 43 -8.86 6.25 -10.78
C PRO A 43 -7.41 6.47 -10.32
N PHE A 44 -6.87 7.62 -10.69
CA PHE A 44 -5.52 8.05 -10.35
C PHE A 44 -5.55 9.04 -9.18
N TYR A 45 -4.70 8.81 -8.19
CA TYR A 45 -4.42 9.73 -7.10
C TYR A 45 -2.97 10.20 -7.19
N SER A 46 -2.73 11.50 -7.21
CA SER A 46 -1.37 12.06 -7.20
C SER A 46 -0.70 11.96 -5.82
N ASN A 47 -1.48 11.82 -4.75
CA ASN A 47 -1.02 11.71 -3.38
C ASN A 47 -1.36 10.32 -2.80
N VAL A 48 -0.38 9.66 -2.21
CA VAL A 48 -0.55 8.32 -1.59
C VAL A 48 -1.46 8.36 -0.36
N CYS A 49 -1.46 9.46 0.41
CA CYS A 49 -2.33 9.64 1.57
C CYS A 49 -3.80 9.75 1.14
N GLU A 50 -4.09 10.43 0.04
CA GLU A 50 -5.45 10.50 -0.52
C GLU A 50 -5.90 9.14 -1.06
N LEU A 51 -4.98 8.39 -1.69
CA LEU A 51 -5.27 7.02 -2.10
C LEU A 51 -5.63 6.14 -0.90
N ALA A 52 -4.83 6.22 0.18
CA ALA A 52 -5.04 5.45 1.40
C ALA A 52 -6.41 5.73 2.03
N ALA A 53 -6.80 7.01 2.14
CA ALA A 53 -8.12 7.42 2.63
C ALA A 53 -9.31 6.88 1.81
N ASN A 54 -9.06 6.51 0.54
CA ASN A 54 -10.09 6.06 -0.39
C ASN A 54 -10.02 4.56 -0.72
N CYS A 55 -9.26 3.77 0.04
CA CYS A 55 -9.18 2.33 -0.13
C CYS A 55 -9.34 1.57 1.20
N ASP A 56 -9.68 0.28 1.10
CA ASP A 56 -9.72 -0.64 2.24
C ASP A 56 -8.42 -1.48 2.30
N ILE A 57 -7.72 -1.62 1.17
CA ILE A 57 -6.48 -2.37 1.05
C ILE A 57 -5.49 -1.52 0.26
N LEU A 58 -4.33 -1.22 0.84
CA LEU A 58 -3.24 -0.49 0.19
C LEU A 58 -2.10 -1.44 -0.16
N ILE A 59 -1.82 -1.65 -1.45
CA ILE A 59 -0.80 -2.58 -1.94
C ILE A 59 0.37 -1.80 -2.53
N ILE A 60 1.58 -2.07 -2.04
CA ILE A 60 2.81 -1.39 -2.43
C ILE A 60 3.55 -2.26 -3.46
N CYS A 61 3.68 -1.73 -4.66
CA CYS A 61 4.31 -2.37 -5.82
C CYS A 61 5.43 -1.51 -6.45
N CYS A 62 5.76 -0.37 -5.85
CA CYS A 62 6.80 0.54 -6.36
C CYS A 62 8.19 0.13 -5.90
N GLY A 63 9.21 0.59 -6.63
CA GLY A 63 10.61 0.45 -6.21
C GLY A 63 10.99 1.43 -5.12
N LEU A 64 12.02 1.10 -4.34
CA LEU A 64 12.62 2.01 -3.36
C LEU A 64 13.51 3.04 -4.06
N THR A 65 13.30 4.30 -3.70
CA THR A 65 14.01 5.50 -4.13
C THR A 65 14.09 6.44 -2.92
N ALA A 66 14.83 7.54 -3.03
CA ALA A 66 14.86 8.55 -1.98
C ALA A 66 13.47 9.13 -1.72
N GLU A 67 12.65 9.29 -2.76
CA GLU A 67 11.31 9.86 -2.67
C GLU A 67 10.27 8.88 -2.10
N THR A 68 10.50 7.57 -2.25
CA THR A 68 9.58 6.53 -1.74
C THR A 68 10.00 5.95 -0.40
N HIS A 69 11.16 6.36 0.14
CA HIS A 69 11.62 5.94 1.45
C HIS A 69 10.68 6.48 2.54
N HIS A 70 10.13 5.61 3.38
CA HIS A 70 9.11 5.92 4.39
C HIS A 70 7.92 6.69 3.82
N MET A 71 7.61 6.49 2.54
CA MET A 71 6.45 7.12 1.91
C MET A 71 5.15 6.65 2.57
N ILE A 72 5.11 5.41 3.05
CA ILE A 72 4.01 4.89 3.87
C ILE A 72 4.38 5.10 5.33
N ASN A 73 4.23 6.34 5.77
CA ASN A 73 4.45 6.76 7.14
C ASN A 73 3.15 6.72 7.96
N LYS A 74 3.23 7.14 9.23
CA LYS A 74 2.08 7.29 10.13
C LYS A 74 0.87 7.97 9.50
N GLN A 75 1.07 9.08 8.79
CA GLN A 75 -0.05 9.84 8.20
C GLN A 75 -0.81 8.99 7.18
N VAL A 76 -0.10 8.23 6.35
CA VAL A 76 -0.70 7.33 5.36
C VAL A 76 -1.41 6.15 6.05
N LEU A 77 -0.79 5.56 7.08
CA LEU A 77 -1.37 4.47 7.85
C LEU A 77 -2.65 4.91 8.59
N SER A 78 -2.62 6.08 9.24
CA SER A 78 -3.82 6.65 9.88
C SER A 78 -4.92 7.00 8.87
N ALA A 79 -4.55 7.44 7.65
CA ALA A 79 -5.51 7.70 6.58
C ALA A 79 -6.15 6.41 6.05
N LEU A 80 -5.39 5.31 5.98
CA LEU A 80 -5.91 3.98 5.64
C LEU A 80 -6.93 3.49 6.68
N GLY A 81 -6.69 3.80 7.96
CA GLY A 81 -7.66 3.68 9.04
C GLY A 81 -7.91 2.26 9.53
N LYS A 82 -8.77 2.16 10.56
CA LYS A 82 -8.92 0.96 11.41
C LYS A 82 -9.35 -0.32 10.69
N GLU A 83 -10.10 -0.19 9.60
CA GLU A 83 -10.52 -1.34 8.79
C GLU A 83 -9.55 -1.67 7.66
N GLY A 84 -8.54 -0.82 7.45
CA GLY A 84 -7.64 -0.90 6.34
C GLY A 84 -6.50 -1.89 6.55
N VAL A 85 -6.04 -2.49 5.44
CA VAL A 85 -4.94 -3.45 5.41
C VAL A 85 -3.84 -2.94 4.49
N VAL A 86 -2.59 -2.94 4.95
CA VAL A 86 -1.43 -2.60 4.11
C VAL A 86 -0.72 -3.87 3.66
N ILE A 87 -0.32 -3.94 2.39
CA ILE A 87 0.41 -5.07 1.82
C ILE A 87 1.69 -4.55 1.17
N ASN A 88 2.86 -5.06 1.57
CA ASN A 88 4.14 -4.72 0.96
C ASN A 88 4.77 -5.93 0.27
N ILE A 89 4.86 -5.85 -1.06
CA ILE A 89 5.57 -6.79 -1.92
C ILE A 89 6.71 -6.10 -2.69
N GLY A 90 7.12 -4.91 -2.23
CA GLY A 90 8.15 -4.08 -2.85
C GLY A 90 9.48 -4.17 -2.13
N ARG A 91 9.74 -3.20 -1.25
CA ARG A 91 10.93 -3.13 -0.39
C ARG A 91 10.51 -2.64 0.99
N GLY A 92 11.15 -3.17 2.05
CA GLY A 92 10.85 -2.84 3.43
C GLY A 92 10.81 -1.33 3.72
N PRO A 93 11.90 -0.58 3.45
CA PRO A 93 11.99 0.86 3.77
C PRO A 93 11.04 1.79 3.01
N ILE A 94 10.09 1.26 2.24
CA ILE A 94 8.99 2.07 1.69
C ILE A 94 7.95 2.36 2.79
N ILE A 95 7.78 1.44 3.73
CA ILE A 95 6.99 1.63 4.94
C ILE A 95 7.93 2.06 6.06
N ASP A 96 7.50 3.03 6.87
CA ASP A 96 8.10 3.27 8.17
C ASP A 96 7.68 2.16 9.14
N GLU A 97 8.55 1.17 9.36
CA GLU A 97 8.23 -0.06 10.07
C GLU A 97 7.88 0.19 11.54
N GLN A 98 8.52 1.18 12.17
CA GLN A 98 8.22 1.57 13.56
C GLN A 98 6.80 2.10 13.69
N GLU A 99 6.38 2.97 12.77
CA GLU A 99 4.99 3.47 12.77
C GLU A 99 3.99 2.38 12.36
N LEU A 100 4.37 1.44 11.48
CA LEU A 100 3.53 0.28 11.16
C LEU A 100 3.24 -0.58 12.40
N VAL A 101 4.29 -0.98 13.12
CA VAL A 101 4.17 -1.76 14.37
C VAL A 101 3.26 -1.04 15.35
N ARG A 102 3.49 0.26 15.55
CA ARG A 102 2.68 1.07 16.45
C ARG A 102 1.21 1.09 16.04
N CYS A 103 0.90 1.35 14.77
CA CYS A 103 -0.48 1.38 14.28
C CYS A 103 -1.17 0.02 14.42
N LEU A 104 -0.46 -1.10 14.22
CA LEU A 104 -1.00 -2.45 14.42
C LEU A 104 -1.30 -2.72 15.90
N VAL A 105 -0.33 -2.48 16.78
CA VAL A 105 -0.48 -2.69 18.24
C VAL A 105 -1.60 -1.81 18.81
N GLN A 106 -1.75 -0.59 18.31
CA GLN A 106 -2.79 0.35 18.75
C GLN A 106 -4.15 0.11 18.07
N GLY A 107 -4.24 -0.81 17.11
CA GLY A 107 -5.47 -1.07 16.34
C GLY A 107 -5.92 0.12 15.49
N GLU A 108 -4.97 0.94 15.02
CA GLU A 108 -5.22 2.03 14.08
C GLU A 108 -5.38 1.54 12.64
N ILE A 109 -4.86 0.35 12.33
CA ILE A 109 -5.12 -0.40 11.10
C ILE A 109 -5.48 -1.85 11.43
N LYS A 110 -6.17 -2.52 10.51
CA LYS A 110 -6.69 -3.87 10.72
C LYS A 110 -5.62 -4.95 10.65
N GLY A 111 -4.60 -4.74 9.83
CA GLY A 111 -3.56 -5.73 9.61
C GLY A 111 -2.56 -5.33 8.54
N ALA A 112 -1.51 -6.12 8.42
CA ALA A 112 -0.49 -5.99 7.41
C ALA A 112 -0.16 -7.36 6.78
N GLY A 113 0.19 -7.35 5.49
CA GLY A 113 0.79 -8.49 4.79
C GLY A 113 2.15 -8.09 4.23
N LEU A 114 3.24 -8.62 4.81
CA LEU A 114 4.60 -8.20 4.50
C LEU A 114 5.39 -9.37 3.91
N ASP A 115 5.94 -9.18 2.71
CA ASP A 115 6.93 -10.08 2.11
C ASP A 115 8.37 -9.58 2.37
N VAL A 116 8.50 -8.31 2.78
CA VAL A 116 9.76 -7.57 2.92
C VAL A 116 9.77 -6.72 4.18
N PHE A 117 10.95 -6.52 4.77
CA PHE A 117 11.16 -5.80 6.04
C PHE A 117 12.30 -4.79 5.94
N GLU A 118 12.35 -3.78 6.83
CA GLU A 118 13.38 -2.74 6.76
C GLU A 118 14.81 -3.29 6.91
N ASN A 119 15.01 -4.23 7.85
CA ASN A 119 16.31 -4.75 8.23
C ASN A 119 16.44 -6.25 7.97
N GLU A 120 16.05 -6.73 6.78
CA GLU A 120 16.16 -8.14 6.46
C GLU A 120 17.59 -8.71 6.70
N PRO A 121 17.70 -9.90 7.31
CA PRO A 121 16.63 -10.87 7.63
C PRO A 121 15.95 -10.65 9.01
N ASP A 122 16.31 -9.59 9.73
CA ASP A 122 15.76 -9.31 11.06
C ASP A 122 14.34 -8.73 10.95
N VAL A 123 13.39 -9.36 11.63
CA VAL A 123 11.98 -8.96 11.69
C VAL A 123 11.64 -8.49 13.10
N PRO A 124 10.93 -7.35 13.29
CA PRO A 124 10.46 -6.92 14.59
C PRO A 124 9.66 -8.02 15.31
N LYS A 125 9.89 -8.20 16.61
CA LYS A 125 9.24 -9.26 17.39
C LYS A 125 7.76 -8.98 17.67
N GLU A 126 7.37 -7.72 17.50
CA GLU A 126 6.04 -7.20 17.76
C GLU A 126 5.07 -7.40 16.57
N LEU A 127 5.57 -7.83 15.41
CA LEU A 127 4.78 -8.16 14.21
C LEU A 127 4.31 -9.61 14.17
#